data_AF-A0A4R0D3Y7-F1
#
_entry.id   AF-A0A4R0D3Y7-F1
#
_cell.length_a   1.000
_cell.length_b   1.000
_cell.length_c   1.000
_cell.angle_alpha   90.00
_cell.angle_beta   90.00
_cell.angle_gamma   90.00
#
_symmetry.space_group_name_H-M   'P 1'
#
loop_
_entity.id
_entity.type
_entity.pdbx_description
1 polymer ?
#
loop_
_entity_poly.entity_id
_entity_poly.type
_entity_poly.pdbx_seq_one_letter_code
_entity_poly.pdbx_strand_id
1 'polypeptide(L)'
;MFGLFGERTRRELYTIVRGSETYRYSSGDKDITVGEVTWTKLAIKRGSISSSSDLEKNSLEVTFAADSEFAQSCLRSALEEVVFLTLNKYQNSTLSMLWQGRLTGVKPDGATIVLTFENDYTSLARVGARYKYQRTCSHDLYGTGCKLNKENWKVRTTLVSVSGSAVVLRGLESYVDSYFRLGMLENSNSVNVGIEASSGNNITLIRRLDSLANYLTTDEALQALADATTALATAESNLVTAQGNQTTAQENYDAAIAARDALDPESPTYVDDYAAAQAIIDQKQTDLDTAIAATEAAIVATTAAQADYDAAAAEVHYLYVYPGCLKSILECAKFNNTDNFMGFPFIPEDNPTTTRII
;
A
#
# COMPACT_ATOMS: atom_id res chain seq x y z
N MET A 1 58.83 -8.14 14.83
CA MET A 1 58.57 -6.70 14.54
C MET A 1 58.42 -6.52 13.03
N PHE A 2 57.22 -6.71 12.48
CA PHE A 2 56.83 -6.25 11.13
C PHE A 2 55.30 -6.22 11.07
N GLY A 3 54.72 -5.23 11.73
CA GLY A 3 53.29 -4.89 11.68
C GLY A 3 53.20 -3.37 11.64
N LEU A 4 53.38 -2.78 10.46
CA LEU A 4 53.42 -1.32 10.27
C LEU A 4 53.00 -0.88 8.86
N PHE A 5 52.14 -1.67 8.22
CA PHE A 5 51.33 -1.21 7.09
C PHE A 5 49.87 -1.50 7.44
N GLY A 6 49.27 -0.63 8.27
CA GLY A 6 47.81 -0.53 8.26
C GLY A 6 47.36 -0.33 6.82
N GLU A 7 46.36 -1.09 6.37
CA GLU A 7 45.90 -1.15 4.98
C GLU A 7 45.56 0.28 4.50
N ARG A 8 46.54 0.97 3.86
CA ARG A 8 46.40 2.33 3.31
C ARG A 8 45.45 2.38 2.12
N THR A 9 44.99 1.21 1.68
CA THR A 9 44.11 1.00 0.55
C THR A 9 42.76 1.66 0.80
N ARG A 10 42.51 2.75 0.08
CA ARG A 10 41.20 3.40 0.02
C ARG A 10 40.21 2.44 -0.64
N ARG A 11 39.08 2.20 0.02
CA ARG A 11 37.94 1.47 -0.55
C ARG A 11 36.71 2.36 -0.59
N GLU A 12 35.84 2.10 -1.56
CA GLU A 12 34.56 2.78 -1.67
C GLU A 12 33.44 1.80 -1.37
N LEU A 13 32.55 2.19 -0.47
CA LEU A 13 31.42 1.41 0.00
C LEU A 13 30.14 2.13 -0.42
N TYR A 14 29.32 1.43 -1.20
CA TYR A 14 28.07 1.90 -1.77
C TYR A 14 26.94 1.30 -0.96
N THR A 15 26.13 2.15 -0.33
CA THR A 15 24.88 1.74 0.32
C THR A 15 23.74 2.31 -0.51
N ILE A 16 22.94 1.43 -1.11
CA ILE A 16 21.79 1.80 -1.92
C ILE A 16 20.54 1.39 -1.16
N VAL A 17 19.62 2.34 -0.96
CA VAL A 17 18.34 2.10 -0.31
C VAL A 17 17.24 2.29 -1.33
N ARG A 18 16.40 1.28 -1.49
CA ARG A 18 15.23 1.28 -2.37
C ARG A 18 14.02 0.82 -1.54
N GLY A 19 13.08 1.73 -1.26
CA GLY A 19 11.98 1.40 -0.35
C GLY A 19 12.51 0.91 1.00
N SER A 20 12.17 -0.31 1.40
CA SER A 20 12.69 -0.99 2.61
C SER A 20 13.95 -1.84 2.37
N GLU A 21 14.34 -2.07 1.12
CA GLU A 21 15.49 -2.89 0.77
C GLU A 21 16.79 -2.09 0.84
N THR A 22 17.87 -2.73 1.32
CA THR A 22 19.20 -2.10 1.37
C THR A 22 20.24 -3.01 0.73
N TYR A 23 20.87 -2.50 -0.32
CA TYR A 23 21.94 -3.15 -1.05
C TYR A 23 23.28 -2.54 -0.66
N ARG A 24 24.28 -3.38 -0.41
CA ARG A 24 25.60 -2.95 0.08
C ARG A 24 26.71 -3.56 -0.75
N TYR A 25 27.41 -2.70 -1.49
CA TYR A 25 28.48 -3.12 -2.37
C TYR A 25 29.81 -2.41 -2.09
N SER A 26 30.91 -3.10 -2.33
CA SER A 26 32.25 -2.52 -2.31
C SER A 26 32.86 -2.56 -3.70
N SER A 27 33.53 -1.47 -4.11
CA SER A 27 34.39 -1.47 -5.30
C SER A 27 35.75 -2.15 -5.04
N GLY A 28 35.94 -2.74 -3.86
CA GLY A 28 37.13 -3.48 -3.49
C GLY A 28 37.22 -4.85 -4.18
N ASP A 29 38.39 -5.47 -4.06
CA ASP A 29 38.69 -6.82 -4.52
C ASP A 29 38.12 -7.94 -3.62
N LYS A 30 37.64 -7.56 -2.43
CA LYS A 30 37.05 -8.45 -1.41
C LYS A 30 35.88 -7.77 -0.69
N ASP A 31 35.06 -8.59 -0.06
CA ASP A 31 33.99 -8.13 0.82
C ASP A 31 34.58 -7.36 2.00
N ILE A 32 33.88 -6.31 2.44
CA ILE A 32 34.33 -5.43 3.52
C ILE A 32 33.29 -5.43 4.62
N THR A 33 33.72 -5.85 5.81
CA THR A 33 32.89 -5.81 7.03
C THR A 33 33.34 -4.65 7.91
N VAL A 34 32.38 -3.82 8.34
CA VAL A 34 32.57 -2.73 9.29
C VAL A 34 31.52 -2.89 10.38
N GLY A 35 31.96 -3.24 11.60
CA GLY A 35 31.04 -3.67 12.66
C GLY A 35 30.32 -4.96 12.27
N GLU A 36 28.98 -4.96 12.32
CA GLU A 36 28.13 -6.09 11.92
C GLU A 36 27.68 -6.02 10.46
N VAL A 37 28.05 -4.96 9.74
CA VAL A 37 27.57 -4.70 8.38
C VAL A 37 28.62 -5.11 7.36
N THR A 38 28.21 -5.88 6.35
CA THR A 38 29.07 -6.33 5.25
C THR A 38 28.66 -5.70 3.92
N TRP A 39 29.66 -5.22 3.17
CA TRP A 39 29.53 -4.77 1.79
C TRP A 39 30.17 -5.81 0.87
N THR A 40 29.38 -6.39 -0.02
CA THR A 40 29.81 -7.45 -0.94
C THR A 40 30.60 -6.84 -2.10
N LYS A 41 31.69 -7.50 -2.52
CA LYS A 41 32.48 -7.04 -3.66
C LYS A 41 31.63 -7.04 -4.94
N LEU A 42 31.76 -5.98 -5.73
CA LEU A 42 31.13 -5.87 -7.03
C LEU A 42 32.02 -5.08 -7.98
N ALA A 43 32.04 -5.47 -9.25
CA ALA A 43 32.69 -4.68 -10.30
C ALA A 43 31.93 -3.36 -10.51
N ILE A 44 32.38 -2.32 -9.81
CA ILE A 44 31.77 -0.99 -9.82
C ILE A 44 32.78 0.03 -10.35
N LYS A 45 32.32 0.86 -11.29
CA LYS A 45 33.04 2.05 -11.75
C LYS A 45 32.16 3.26 -11.49
N ARG A 46 32.74 4.42 -11.20
CA ARG A 46 32.00 5.69 -11.14
C ARG A 46 32.73 6.83 -11.85
N GLY A 47 31.98 7.85 -12.24
CA GLY A 47 32.52 9.13 -12.70
C GLY A 47 33.25 9.89 -11.59
N SER A 48 33.91 10.99 -11.96
CA SER A 48 34.54 11.91 -11.01
C SER A 48 33.49 12.59 -10.14
N ILE A 49 33.78 12.76 -8.84
CA ILE A 49 32.98 13.63 -7.97
C ILE A 49 33.60 15.02 -8.10
N SER A 50 32.90 15.94 -8.74
CA SER A 50 33.24 17.36 -8.75
C SER A 50 32.37 18.11 -7.75
N SER A 51 32.95 19.12 -7.10
CA SER A 51 32.21 20.11 -6.33
C SER A 51 32.19 21.41 -7.13
N SER A 52 31.28 21.53 -8.09
CA SER A 52 31.05 22.82 -8.77
C SER A 52 30.01 23.66 -8.03
N SER A 53 30.16 24.98 -8.12
CA SER A 53 29.12 25.94 -7.70
C SER A 53 27.86 25.85 -8.59
N ASP A 54 28.00 25.25 -9.77
CA ASP A 54 26.90 24.90 -10.66
C ASP A 54 26.19 23.64 -10.13
N LEU A 55 25.08 23.86 -9.42
CA LEU A 55 24.32 22.83 -8.70
C LEU A 55 23.69 21.79 -9.65
N GLU A 56 23.41 22.17 -10.92
CA GLU A 56 22.81 21.28 -11.93
C GLU A 56 23.81 20.23 -12.48
N LYS A 57 25.12 20.44 -12.27
CA LYS A 57 26.18 19.58 -12.84
C LYS A 57 26.78 18.56 -11.87
N ASN A 58 26.21 18.42 -10.66
CA ASN A 58 26.73 17.51 -9.64
C ASN A 58 26.05 16.12 -9.68
N SER A 59 25.79 15.59 -10.88
CA SER A 59 25.34 14.20 -11.07
C SER A 59 26.51 13.22 -10.94
N LEU A 60 26.28 12.06 -10.33
CA LEU A 60 27.23 10.97 -10.27
C LEU A 60 26.73 9.79 -11.11
N GLU A 61 27.47 9.45 -12.16
CA GLU A 61 27.25 8.20 -12.89
C GLU A 61 28.02 7.06 -12.21
N VAL A 62 27.32 5.96 -11.95
CA VAL A 62 27.87 4.75 -11.37
C VAL A 62 27.50 3.56 -12.26
N THR A 63 28.49 2.82 -12.72
CA THR A 63 28.35 1.65 -13.57
C THR A 63 28.48 0.38 -12.74
N PHE A 64 27.44 -0.44 -12.75
CA PHE A 64 27.38 -1.74 -12.08
C PHE A 64 27.41 -2.87 -13.10
N ALA A 65 27.85 -4.05 -12.68
CA ALA A 65 27.61 -5.28 -13.44
C ALA A 65 26.09 -5.56 -13.50
N ALA A 66 25.59 -5.86 -14.70
CA ALA A 66 24.15 -5.99 -14.93
C ALA A 66 23.53 -7.19 -14.19
N ASP A 67 24.31 -8.21 -13.86
CA ASP A 67 23.92 -9.41 -13.11
C ASP A 67 23.86 -9.19 -11.59
N SER A 68 24.28 -8.03 -11.08
CA SER A 68 24.11 -7.72 -9.65
C SER A 68 22.64 -7.66 -9.27
N GLU A 69 22.32 -8.07 -8.05
CA GLU A 69 20.95 -8.12 -7.52
C GLU A 69 20.23 -6.77 -7.69
N PHE A 70 20.88 -5.67 -7.30
CA PHE A 70 20.34 -4.33 -7.49
C PHE A 70 20.16 -3.97 -8.97
N ALA A 71 21.12 -4.29 -9.85
CA ALA A 71 21.01 -3.99 -11.29
C ALA A 71 19.83 -4.73 -11.92
N GLN A 72 19.67 -6.02 -11.61
CA GLN A 72 18.53 -6.82 -12.07
C GLN A 72 17.19 -6.21 -11.61
N SER A 73 17.14 -5.67 -10.38
CA SER A 73 15.96 -4.97 -9.88
C SER A 73 15.64 -3.67 -10.66
N CYS A 74 16.66 -3.05 -11.29
CA CYS A 74 16.54 -1.81 -12.08
C CYS A 74 16.20 -2.06 -13.55
N LEU A 75 16.32 -3.29 -14.05
CA LEU A 75 15.95 -3.66 -15.43
C LEU A 75 14.44 -3.76 -15.64
N ARG A 76 13.65 -3.62 -14.58
CA ARG A 76 12.18 -3.49 -14.63
C ARG A 76 11.76 -2.11 -15.17
N SER A 77 10.56 -2.00 -15.73
CA SER A 77 10.08 -0.78 -16.37
C SER A 77 9.78 0.30 -15.33
N ALA A 78 10.67 1.28 -15.27
CA ALA A 78 10.66 2.46 -14.40
C ALA A 78 10.94 2.20 -12.91
N LEU A 79 11.57 3.20 -12.28
CA LEU A 79 11.80 3.23 -10.84
C LEU A 79 10.46 3.45 -10.13
N GLU A 80 9.82 2.34 -9.74
CA GLU A 80 8.54 2.36 -9.00
C GLU A 80 8.70 2.95 -7.59
N GLU A 81 9.94 2.96 -7.08
CA GLU A 81 10.29 3.46 -5.75
C GLU A 81 11.46 4.44 -5.86
N VAL A 82 11.56 5.32 -4.87
CA VAL A 82 12.70 6.23 -4.74
C VAL A 82 13.92 5.44 -4.29
N VAL A 83 15.02 5.61 -5.03
CA VAL A 83 16.30 4.97 -4.72
C VAL A 83 17.34 6.02 -4.31
N PHE A 84 17.97 5.83 -3.16
CA PHE A 84 19.05 6.67 -2.67
C PHE A 84 20.37 5.92 -2.68
N LEU A 85 21.46 6.62 -3.02
CA LEU A 85 22.83 6.15 -2.88
C LEU A 85 23.53 6.98 -1.81
N THR A 86 24.19 6.27 -0.89
CA THR A 86 25.19 6.82 0.01
C THR A 86 26.53 6.17 -0.30
N LEU A 87 27.49 6.98 -0.77
CA LEU A 87 28.85 6.57 -1.09
C LEU A 87 29.79 6.98 0.04
N ASN A 88 30.46 5.99 0.63
CA ASN A 88 31.43 6.19 1.69
C ASN A 88 32.84 5.79 1.26
N LYS A 89 33.83 6.51 1.76
CA LYS A 89 35.24 6.12 1.77
C LYS A 89 35.53 5.35 3.04
N TYR A 90 36.12 4.17 2.90
CA TYR A 90 36.67 3.40 4.00
C TYR A 90 38.20 3.34 3.87
N GLN A 91 38.91 3.86 4.89
CA GLN A 91 40.36 3.87 4.95
C GLN A 91 40.82 3.95 6.40
N ASN A 92 41.86 3.20 6.79
CA ASN A 92 42.39 3.18 8.16
C ASN A 92 41.29 2.96 9.22
N SER A 93 40.39 2.00 8.99
CA SER A 93 39.24 1.70 9.85
C SER A 93 38.28 2.87 10.09
N THR A 94 38.36 3.92 9.28
CA THR A 94 37.49 5.10 9.37
C THR A 94 36.57 5.14 8.15
N LEU A 95 35.27 5.27 8.41
CA LEU A 95 34.25 5.48 7.39
C LEU A 95 33.94 6.98 7.28
N SER A 96 33.93 7.52 6.07
CA SER A 96 33.60 8.93 5.80
C SER A 96 32.75 9.07 4.55
N MET A 97 31.67 9.85 4.62
CA MET A 97 30.78 10.06 3.47
C MET A 97 31.50 10.87 2.39
N LEU A 98 31.45 10.38 1.14
CA LEU A 98 31.98 11.05 -0.04
C LEU A 98 30.88 11.76 -0.83
N TRP A 99 29.74 11.10 -0.97
CA TRP A 99 28.66 11.58 -1.83
C TRP A 99 27.34 10.93 -1.44
N GLN A 100 26.23 11.63 -1.65
CA GLN A 100 24.88 11.10 -1.51
C GLN A 100 23.94 11.72 -2.54
N GLY A 101 22.90 10.99 -2.91
CA GLY A 101 21.88 11.50 -3.82
C GLY A 101 20.88 10.44 -4.24
N ARG A 102 19.94 10.85 -5.10
CA ARG A 102 18.83 10.02 -5.58
C ARG A 102 19.07 9.57 -7.01
N LEU A 103 18.71 8.33 -7.32
CA LEU A 103 18.73 7.80 -8.67
C LEU A 103 17.71 8.54 -9.56
N THR A 104 18.16 9.06 -10.70
CA THR A 104 17.32 9.77 -11.68
C THR A 104 17.34 9.12 -13.06
N GLY A 105 18.34 8.30 -13.37
CA GLY A 105 18.46 7.63 -14.66
C GLY A 105 18.99 6.20 -14.53
N VAL A 106 18.44 5.31 -15.37
CA VAL A 106 18.89 3.92 -15.51
C VAL A 106 19.08 3.64 -16.99
N LYS A 107 20.31 3.26 -17.38
CA LYS A 107 20.65 2.96 -18.77
C LYS A 107 21.38 1.61 -18.85
N PRO A 108 20.69 0.53 -19.26
CA PRO A 108 21.35 -0.73 -19.57
C PRO A 108 22.32 -0.57 -20.74
N ASP A 109 23.51 -1.18 -20.65
CA ASP A 109 24.55 -1.18 -21.68
C ASP A 109 25.28 -2.54 -21.68
N GLY A 110 24.76 -3.49 -22.46
CA GLY A 110 25.29 -4.84 -22.56
C GLY A 110 25.33 -5.58 -21.22
N ALA A 111 26.53 -5.94 -20.76
CA ALA A 111 26.76 -6.62 -19.48
C ALA A 111 26.84 -5.67 -18.28
N THR A 112 26.59 -4.38 -18.48
CA THR A 112 26.64 -3.35 -17.43
C THR A 112 25.37 -2.53 -17.40
N ILE A 113 25.16 -1.82 -16.29
CA ILE A 113 24.10 -0.83 -16.14
C ILE A 113 24.72 0.48 -15.67
N VAL A 114 24.38 1.58 -16.34
CA VAL A 114 24.81 2.93 -15.96
C VAL A 114 23.66 3.59 -15.19
N LEU A 115 23.94 3.96 -13.95
CA LEU A 115 23.01 4.57 -13.02
C LEU A 115 23.40 6.02 -12.80
N THR A 116 22.49 6.94 -13.07
CA THR A 116 22.72 8.38 -12.88
C THR A 116 22.06 8.80 -11.58
N PHE A 117 22.85 9.29 -10.63
CA PHE A 117 22.37 9.83 -9.37
C PHE A 117 22.55 11.35 -9.35
N GLU A 118 21.61 12.07 -8.75
CA GLU A 118 21.66 13.52 -8.55
C GLU A 118 21.55 13.86 -7.07
N ASN A 119 22.19 14.97 -6.67
CA ASN A 119 22.06 15.48 -5.31
C ASN A 119 20.71 16.20 -5.13
N ASP A 120 20.19 16.23 -3.90
CA ASP A 120 18.86 16.79 -3.58
C ASP A 120 18.73 18.30 -3.91
N TYR A 121 19.85 18.99 -4.16
CA TYR A 121 19.91 20.39 -4.56
C TYR A 121 19.30 20.70 -5.94
N THR A 122 19.10 19.73 -6.84
CA THR A 122 18.38 19.97 -8.11
C THR A 122 16.91 20.35 -7.89
N SER A 123 16.38 20.13 -6.68
CA SER A 123 15.08 20.67 -6.27
C SER A 123 15.04 22.21 -6.26
N LEU A 124 16.16 22.88 -5.98
CA LEU A 124 16.26 24.35 -5.93
C LEU A 124 16.32 25.01 -7.32
N ALA A 125 16.76 24.27 -8.34
CA ALA A 125 16.80 24.74 -9.74
C ALA A 125 15.41 24.72 -10.43
N ARG A 126 14.37 24.28 -9.71
CA ARG A 126 13.01 24.24 -10.25
C ARG A 126 12.49 25.65 -10.51
N VAL A 127 11.99 25.89 -11.73
CA VAL A 127 11.30 27.13 -12.10
C VAL A 127 10.22 27.47 -11.06
N GLY A 128 10.34 28.64 -10.42
CA GLY A 128 9.41 29.09 -9.37
C GLY A 128 8.06 29.58 -9.91
N ALA A 129 8.04 30.24 -11.07
CA ALA A 129 6.81 30.69 -11.73
C ALA A 129 6.33 29.64 -12.76
N ARG A 130 5.64 28.61 -12.29
CA ARG A 130 5.16 27.50 -13.14
C ARG A 130 3.83 27.80 -13.84
N TYR A 131 3.02 28.67 -13.27
CA TYR A 131 1.68 28.97 -13.76
C TYR A 131 1.72 29.99 -14.90
N LYS A 132 1.09 29.62 -16.02
CA LYS A 132 0.89 30.48 -17.19
C LYS A 132 -0.59 30.79 -17.33
N TYR A 133 -0.94 31.90 -17.97
CA TYR A 133 -2.31 32.11 -18.42
C TYR A 133 -2.66 31.07 -19.48
N GLN A 134 -3.58 30.16 -19.14
CA GLN A 134 -4.04 29.10 -20.03
C GLN A 134 -5.52 28.81 -19.75
N ARG A 135 -6.21 28.23 -20.73
CA ARG A 135 -7.64 27.88 -20.62
C ARG A 135 -7.89 26.71 -19.68
N THR A 136 -6.94 25.77 -19.61
CA THR A 136 -7.03 24.57 -18.78
C THR A 136 -6.58 24.82 -17.34
N CYS A 137 -7.14 24.09 -16.39
CA CYS A 137 -6.72 24.12 -14.99
C CYS A 137 -5.24 23.75 -14.86
N SER A 138 -4.47 24.59 -14.17
CA SER A 138 -3.06 24.34 -13.90
C SER A 138 -2.80 23.53 -12.63
N HIS A 139 -3.82 23.25 -11.81
CA HIS A 139 -3.64 22.44 -10.61
C HIS A 139 -3.52 20.96 -10.93
N ASP A 140 -2.66 20.26 -10.19
CA ASP A 140 -2.64 18.81 -10.13
C ASP A 140 -3.96 18.30 -9.51
N LEU A 141 -4.55 17.26 -10.09
CA LEU A 141 -5.80 16.70 -9.59
C LEU A 141 -5.53 16.08 -8.21
N TYR A 142 -6.41 16.36 -7.25
CA TYR A 142 -6.24 16.03 -5.82
C TYR A 142 -5.03 16.69 -5.13
N GLY A 143 -4.28 17.55 -5.84
CA GLY A 143 -3.17 18.30 -5.27
C GLY A 143 -3.64 19.48 -4.42
N THR A 144 -2.69 20.12 -3.74
CA THR A 144 -2.92 21.22 -2.79
C THR A 144 -3.74 22.37 -3.37
N GLY A 145 -3.54 22.70 -4.66
CA GLY A 145 -4.31 23.74 -5.34
C GLY A 145 -5.73 23.31 -5.68
N CYS A 146 -5.90 22.05 -6.12
CA CYS A 146 -7.21 21.51 -6.47
C CYS A 146 -8.11 21.32 -5.23
N LYS A 147 -7.53 20.97 -4.08
CA LYS A 147 -8.23 20.71 -2.79
C LYS A 147 -9.28 19.61 -2.80
N LEU A 148 -9.47 18.91 -3.93
CA LEU A 148 -10.38 17.78 -4.00
C LEU A 148 -9.79 16.63 -3.17
N ASN A 149 -10.56 16.11 -2.21
CA ASN A 149 -10.12 14.95 -1.42
C ASN A 149 -10.26 13.68 -2.26
N LYS A 150 -9.14 13.04 -2.61
CA LYS A 150 -9.13 11.80 -3.40
C LYS A 150 -9.91 10.65 -2.74
N GLU A 151 -9.96 10.62 -1.41
CA GLU A 151 -10.61 9.53 -0.65
C GLU A 151 -12.12 9.45 -0.92
N ASN A 152 -12.73 10.56 -1.31
CA ASN A 152 -14.17 10.61 -1.64
C ASN A 152 -14.47 10.01 -3.03
N TRP A 153 -13.43 9.79 -3.84
CA TRP A 153 -13.55 9.38 -5.24
C TRP A 153 -12.86 8.05 -5.53
N LYS A 154 -12.31 7.38 -4.50
CA LYS A 154 -11.65 6.09 -4.65
C LYS A 154 -12.67 5.00 -4.99
N VAL A 155 -12.36 4.23 -6.01
CA VAL A 155 -13.12 3.05 -6.42
C VAL A 155 -12.26 1.83 -6.14
N ARG A 156 -12.73 0.95 -5.26
CA ARG A 156 -12.05 -0.32 -4.94
C ARG A 156 -12.31 -1.33 -6.06
N THR A 157 -11.26 -2.05 -6.48
CA THR A 157 -11.31 -3.11 -7.48
C THR A 157 -10.29 -4.21 -7.16
N THR A 158 -10.32 -5.31 -7.90
CA THR A 158 -9.23 -6.29 -7.99
C THR A 158 -8.73 -6.41 -9.43
N LEU A 159 -7.56 -7.04 -9.60
CA LEU A 159 -6.86 -7.16 -10.88
C LEU A 159 -7.02 -8.57 -11.45
N VAL A 160 -7.44 -8.66 -12.71
CA VAL A 160 -7.65 -9.93 -13.44
C VAL A 160 -6.42 -10.32 -14.25
N SER A 161 -5.84 -9.36 -14.98
CA SER A 161 -4.70 -9.63 -15.84
C SER A 161 -3.89 -8.37 -16.12
N VAL A 162 -2.62 -8.56 -16.45
CA VAL A 162 -1.68 -7.51 -16.87
C VAL A 162 -0.99 -7.94 -18.16
N SER A 163 -1.03 -7.08 -19.17
CA SER A 163 -0.32 -7.26 -20.43
C SER A 163 0.37 -5.95 -20.81
N GLY A 164 1.62 -5.78 -20.35
CA GLY A 164 2.35 -4.53 -20.49
C GLY A 164 1.66 -3.39 -19.73
N SER A 165 1.21 -2.36 -20.43
CA SER A 165 0.44 -1.26 -19.85
C SER A 165 -1.08 -1.47 -19.87
N ALA A 166 -1.57 -2.51 -20.55
CA ALA A 166 -2.98 -2.86 -20.53
C ALA A 166 -3.29 -3.75 -19.32
N VAL A 167 -4.33 -3.41 -18.57
CA VAL A 167 -4.78 -4.18 -17.41
C VAL A 167 -6.29 -4.38 -17.47
N VAL A 168 -6.75 -5.51 -16.95
CA VAL A 168 -8.16 -5.82 -16.80
C VAL A 168 -8.49 -5.83 -15.31
N LEU A 169 -9.45 -4.99 -14.91
CA LEU A 169 -9.95 -4.83 -13.56
C LEU A 169 -11.36 -5.44 -13.42
N ARG A 170 -11.98 -5.37 -12.25
CA ARG A 170 -13.34 -5.90 -12.00
C ARG A 170 -14.28 -4.82 -11.50
N GLY A 171 -15.57 -4.92 -11.82
CA GLY A 171 -16.61 -4.08 -11.21
C GLY A 171 -16.62 -2.64 -11.70
N LEU A 172 -16.04 -2.36 -12.88
CA LEU A 172 -15.97 -1.01 -13.45
C LEU A 172 -16.96 -0.81 -14.63
N GLU A 173 -17.83 -1.77 -14.91
CA GLU A 173 -18.74 -1.77 -16.06
C GLU A 173 -19.82 -0.67 -15.99
N SER A 174 -20.11 -0.16 -14.79
CA SER A 174 -21.08 0.92 -14.57
C SER A 174 -20.53 2.32 -14.89
N TYR A 175 -19.21 2.45 -15.04
CA TYR A 175 -18.57 3.72 -15.34
C TYR A 175 -18.55 3.96 -16.84
N VAL A 176 -18.88 5.18 -17.24
CA VAL A 176 -18.83 5.61 -18.63
C VAL A 176 -17.39 5.57 -19.17
N ASP A 177 -17.25 5.39 -20.47
CA ASP A 177 -15.95 5.44 -21.13
C ASP A 177 -15.17 6.71 -20.78
N SER A 178 -13.86 6.56 -20.60
CA SER A 178 -12.93 7.63 -20.20
C SER A 178 -13.16 8.23 -18.81
N TYR A 179 -14.04 7.69 -17.97
CA TYR A 179 -14.23 8.19 -16.60
C TYR A 179 -12.93 8.21 -15.77
N PHE A 180 -12.07 7.21 -15.93
CA PHE A 180 -10.78 7.12 -15.23
C PHE A 180 -9.61 7.70 -16.02
N ARG A 181 -9.83 8.23 -17.23
CA ARG A 181 -8.77 8.80 -18.08
C ARG A 181 -8.14 10.03 -17.42
N LEU A 182 -6.81 10.09 -17.37
CA LEU A 182 -6.00 11.06 -16.59
C LEU A 182 -6.19 10.93 -15.07
N GLY A 183 -6.80 9.84 -14.61
CA GLY A 183 -6.86 9.44 -13.23
C GLY A 183 -5.62 8.64 -12.83
N MET A 184 -5.73 7.89 -11.74
CA MET A 184 -4.65 7.07 -11.23
C MET A 184 -5.17 5.69 -10.80
N LEU A 185 -4.36 4.67 -11.04
CA LEU A 185 -4.44 3.38 -10.39
C LEU A 185 -3.42 3.35 -9.26
N GLU A 186 -3.85 2.96 -8.07
CA GLU A 186 -3.04 2.82 -6.87
C GLU A 186 -3.00 1.35 -6.47
N ASN A 187 -1.78 0.81 -6.30
CA ASN A 187 -1.60 -0.55 -5.79
C ASN A 187 -1.64 -0.58 -4.25
N SER A 188 -1.56 -1.78 -3.67
CA SER A 188 -1.57 -1.97 -2.20
C SER A 188 -0.43 -1.26 -1.47
N ASN A 189 0.67 -0.95 -2.16
CA ASN A 189 1.84 -0.26 -1.61
C ASN A 189 1.75 1.27 -1.80
N SER A 190 0.58 1.81 -2.15
CA SER A 190 0.35 3.24 -2.40
C SER A 190 1.16 3.82 -3.57
N VAL A 191 1.66 2.96 -4.47
CA VAL A 191 2.30 3.40 -5.73
C VAL A 191 1.21 3.75 -6.72
N ASN A 192 1.29 4.96 -7.26
CA ASN A 192 0.32 5.51 -8.20
C ASN A 192 0.86 5.48 -9.64
N VAL A 193 0.02 5.06 -10.59
CA VAL A 193 0.29 5.10 -12.02
C VAL A 193 -0.86 5.76 -12.76
N GLY A 194 -0.54 6.67 -13.68
CA GLY A 194 -1.54 7.40 -14.46
C GLY A 194 -2.29 6.49 -15.46
N ILE A 195 -3.56 6.81 -15.70
CA ILE A 195 -4.43 6.08 -16.64
C ILE A 195 -4.54 6.89 -17.95
N GLU A 196 -4.18 6.27 -19.06
CA GLU A 196 -4.27 6.85 -20.40
C GLU A 196 -5.67 6.67 -21.03
N ALA A 197 -6.27 5.49 -20.85
CA ALA A 197 -7.59 5.15 -21.36
C ALA A 197 -8.34 4.21 -20.40
N SER A 198 -9.68 4.31 -20.41
CA SER A 198 -10.57 3.44 -19.64
C SER A 198 -11.86 3.18 -20.40
N SER A 199 -12.30 1.92 -20.43
CA SER A 199 -13.61 1.49 -20.96
C SER A 199 -14.05 0.23 -20.22
N GLY A 200 -15.09 0.38 -19.38
CA GLY A 200 -15.48 -0.64 -18.41
C GLY A 200 -14.28 -1.16 -17.61
N ASN A 201 -14.08 -2.48 -17.64
CA ASN A 201 -12.98 -3.16 -16.95
C ASN A 201 -11.61 -3.02 -17.61
N ASN A 202 -11.52 -2.51 -18.84
CA ASN A 202 -10.27 -2.41 -19.58
C ASN A 202 -9.61 -1.05 -19.32
N ILE A 203 -8.42 -1.06 -18.72
CA ILE A 203 -7.65 0.13 -18.40
C ILE A 203 -6.31 0.07 -19.13
N THR A 204 -5.92 1.18 -19.76
CA THR A 204 -4.56 1.36 -20.30
C THR A 204 -3.82 2.36 -19.44
N LEU A 205 -2.69 1.95 -18.89
CA LEU A 205 -1.80 2.76 -18.05
C LEU A 205 -0.85 3.58 -18.93
N ILE A 206 -0.42 4.74 -18.45
CA ILE A 206 0.54 5.60 -19.15
C ILE A 206 1.94 4.95 -19.27
N ARG A 207 2.25 4.02 -18.37
CA ARG A 207 3.46 3.21 -18.37
C ARG A 207 3.17 1.84 -17.78
N ARG A 208 4.03 0.87 -18.10
CA ARG A 208 4.03 -0.44 -17.44
C ARG A 208 4.37 -0.28 -15.96
N LEU A 209 3.72 -1.09 -15.13
CA LEU A 209 4.01 -1.25 -13.71
C LEU A 209 4.17 -2.74 -13.45
N ASP A 210 5.42 -3.20 -13.35
CA ASP A 210 5.75 -4.63 -13.34
C ASP A 210 5.27 -5.33 -12.08
N SER A 211 5.23 -4.60 -10.96
CA SER A 211 4.72 -5.13 -9.70
C SER A 211 3.25 -5.50 -9.75
N LEU A 212 2.46 -5.01 -10.72
CA LEU A 212 1.03 -5.34 -10.83
C LEU A 212 0.77 -6.84 -10.97
N ALA A 213 1.67 -7.57 -11.64
CA ALA A 213 1.51 -9.02 -11.80
C ALA A 213 1.53 -9.78 -10.46
N ASN A 214 2.08 -9.19 -9.39
CA ASN A 214 2.09 -9.78 -8.05
C ASN A 214 0.77 -9.58 -7.29
N TYR A 215 -0.18 -8.81 -7.86
CA TYR A 215 -1.46 -8.47 -7.23
C TYR A 215 -2.66 -9.03 -8.00
N LEU A 216 -2.46 -10.10 -8.76
CA LEU A 216 -3.54 -10.79 -9.46
C LEU A 216 -4.45 -11.46 -8.44
N THR A 217 -5.77 -11.29 -8.61
CA THR A 217 -6.77 -11.95 -7.78
C THR A 217 -7.61 -12.87 -8.66
N THR A 218 -7.58 -14.17 -8.37
CA THR A 218 -8.36 -15.16 -9.11
C THR A 218 -9.84 -15.10 -8.76
N ASP A 219 -10.69 -15.64 -9.63
CA ASP A 219 -12.12 -15.76 -9.35
C ASP A 219 -12.39 -16.71 -8.18
N GLU A 220 -11.59 -17.76 -8.04
CA GLU A 220 -11.66 -18.72 -6.94
C GLU A 220 -11.33 -18.06 -5.60
N ALA A 221 -10.32 -17.17 -5.55
CA ALA A 221 -9.97 -16.44 -4.34
C ALA A 221 -11.08 -15.47 -3.90
N LEU A 222 -11.70 -14.77 -4.86
CA LEU A 222 -12.85 -13.91 -4.57
C LEU A 222 -14.07 -14.70 -4.06
N GLN A 223 -14.35 -15.85 -4.67
CA GLN A 223 -15.44 -16.71 -4.22
C GLN A 223 -15.16 -17.27 -2.82
N ALA A 224 -13.93 -17.73 -2.56
CA ALA A 224 -13.54 -18.21 -1.23
C ALA A 224 -13.69 -17.11 -0.17
N LEU A 225 -13.31 -15.87 -0.47
CA LEU A 225 -13.51 -14.75 0.44
C LEU A 225 -15.00 -14.46 0.68
N ALA A 226 -15.84 -14.53 -0.36
CA ALA A 226 -17.28 -14.32 -0.22
C ALA A 226 -17.95 -15.40 0.65
N ASP A 227 -17.56 -16.66 0.44
CA ASP A 227 -18.04 -17.81 1.21
C ASP A 227 -17.59 -17.70 2.68
N ALA A 228 -16.30 -17.40 2.92
CA ALA A 228 -15.76 -17.21 4.26
C ALA A 228 -16.41 -16.02 5.00
N THR A 229 -16.69 -14.92 4.30
CA THR A 229 -17.42 -13.77 4.87
C THR A 229 -18.82 -14.17 5.34
N THR A 230 -19.53 -14.97 4.54
CA THR A 230 -20.86 -15.47 4.87
C THR A 230 -20.83 -16.45 6.05
N ALA A 231 -19.83 -17.34 6.08
CA ALA A 231 -19.62 -18.29 7.17
C ALA A 231 -19.29 -17.57 8.49
N LEU A 232 -18.42 -16.56 8.46
CA LEU A 232 -18.10 -15.74 9.62
C LEU A 232 -19.33 -15.00 10.17
N ALA A 233 -20.09 -14.31 9.30
CA ALA A 233 -21.32 -13.63 9.71
C ALA A 233 -22.35 -14.59 10.33
N THR A 234 -22.44 -15.82 9.81
CA THR A 234 -23.30 -16.87 10.36
C THR A 234 -22.81 -17.33 11.74
N ALA A 235 -21.50 -17.54 11.90
CA ALA A 235 -20.90 -17.95 13.17
C ALA A 235 -21.08 -16.88 14.25
N GLU A 236 -20.87 -15.60 13.92
CA GLU A 236 -21.11 -14.46 14.81
C GLU A 236 -22.58 -14.37 15.25
N SER A 237 -23.53 -14.55 14.32
CA SER A 237 -24.96 -14.58 14.64
C SER A 237 -25.33 -15.74 15.57
N ASN A 238 -24.74 -16.92 15.36
CA ASN A 238 -24.95 -18.09 16.21
C ASN A 238 -24.37 -17.88 17.61
N LEU A 239 -23.20 -17.23 17.73
CA LEU A 239 -22.61 -16.88 19.01
C LEU A 239 -23.51 -15.94 19.82
N VAL A 240 -24.04 -14.89 19.20
CA VAL A 240 -24.99 -13.97 19.85
C VAL A 240 -26.23 -14.73 20.35
N THR A 241 -26.75 -15.65 19.55
CA THR A 241 -27.89 -16.49 19.93
C THR A 241 -27.56 -17.40 21.11
N ALA A 242 -26.40 -18.07 21.10
CA ALA A 242 -25.95 -18.94 22.18
C ALA A 242 -25.76 -18.17 23.49
N GLN A 243 -25.14 -16.98 23.44
CA GLN A 243 -24.99 -16.09 24.58
C GLN A 243 -26.35 -15.67 25.16
N GLY A 244 -27.32 -15.31 24.32
CA GLY A 244 -28.68 -14.98 24.76
C GLY A 244 -29.38 -16.16 25.46
N ASN A 245 -29.21 -17.37 24.95
CA ASN A 245 -29.73 -18.59 25.57
C ASN A 245 -29.05 -18.87 26.92
N GLN A 246 -27.74 -18.68 27.02
CA GLN A 246 -26.99 -18.83 28.27
C GLN A 246 -27.46 -17.83 29.33
N THR A 247 -27.65 -16.55 28.96
CA THR A 247 -28.22 -15.54 29.88
C THR A 247 -29.60 -15.96 30.37
N THR A 248 -30.48 -16.40 29.47
CA THR A 248 -31.82 -16.89 29.82
C THR A 248 -31.77 -18.11 30.74
N ALA A 249 -30.86 -19.05 30.49
CA ALA A 249 -30.68 -20.24 31.32
C ALA A 249 -30.18 -19.88 32.72
N GLN A 250 -29.25 -18.91 32.82
CA GLN A 250 -28.75 -18.39 34.10
C GLN A 250 -29.88 -17.75 34.91
N GLU A 251 -30.67 -16.86 34.28
CA GLU A 251 -31.82 -16.21 34.95
C GLU A 251 -32.83 -17.24 35.46
N ASN A 252 -33.11 -18.30 34.69
CA ASN A 252 -34.00 -19.38 35.10
C ASN A 252 -33.44 -20.20 36.27
N TYR A 253 -32.13 -20.45 36.29
CA TYR A 253 -31.46 -21.14 37.39
C TYR A 253 -31.49 -20.31 38.68
N ASP A 254 -31.16 -19.02 38.59
CA ASP A 254 -31.18 -18.10 39.72
C ASP A 254 -32.62 -17.93 40.27
N ALA A 255 -33.61 -17.86 39.39
CA ALA A 255 -35.03 -17.82 39.78
C ALA A 255 -35.48 -19.10 40.49
N ALA A 256 -35.00 -20.28 40.07
CA ALA A 256 -35.31 -21.56 40.74
C ALA A 256 -34.72 -21.62 42.16
N ILE A 257 -33.49 -21.11 42.36
CA ILE A 257 -32.88 -20.97 43.69
C ILE A 257 -33.71 -20.04 44.56
N ALA A 258 -34.06 -18.85 44.05
CA ALA A 258 -34.85 -17.87 44.79
C ALA A 258 -36.22 -18.43 45.20
N ALA A 259 -36.86 -19.22 44.33
CA ALA A 259 -38.13 -19.88 44.62
C ALA A 259 -38.02 -20.93 45.74
N ARG A 260 -36.96 -21.75 45.75
CA ARG A 260 -36.67 -22.68 46.84
C ARG A 260 -36.44 -21.94 48.16
N ASP A 261 -35.62 -20.88 48.12
CA ASP A 261 -35.23 -20.12 49.32
C ASP A 261 -36.41 -19.32 49.92
N ALA A 262 -37.48 -19.11 49.15
CA ALA A 262 -38.73 -18.48 49.59
C ALA A 262 -39.74 -19.45 50.25
N LEU A 263 -39.46 -20.75 50.32
CA LEU A 263 -40.33 -21.73 50.97
C LEU A 263 -40.44 -21.48 52.48
N ASP A 264 -41.65 -21.60 53.03
CA ASP A 264 -41.92 -21.43 54.47
C ASP A 264 -41.49 -22.69 55.26
N PRO A 265 -40.48 -22.61 56.15
CA PRO A 265 -40.02 -23.74 56.95
C PRO A 265 -41.06 -24.27 57.95
N GLU A 266 -42.09 -23.49 58.27
CA GLU A 266 -43.16 -23.89 59.20
C GLU A 266 -44.29 -24.66 58.50
N SER A 267 -44.26 -24.75 57.16
CA SER A 267 -45.28 -25.47 56.38
C SER A 267 -45.29 -26.98 56.68
N PRO A 268 -46.46 -27.61 56.90
CA PRO A 268 -46.57 -29.06 57.05
C PRO A 268 -46.07 -29.87 55.85
N THR A 269 -46.03 -29.26 54.65
CA THR A 269 -45.56 -29.87 53.40
C THR A 269 -44.13 -29.50 53.02
N TYR A 270 -43.42 -28.73 53.87
CA TYR A 270 -42.11 -28.16 53.55
C TYR A 270 -41.08 -29.18 53.02
N VAL A 271 -41.04 -30.39 53.58
CA VAL A 271 -40.08 -31.43 53.16
C VAL A 271 -40.32 -31.86 51.71
N ASP A 272 -41.58 -32.06 51.32
CA ASP A 272 -41.95 -32.45 49.96
C ASP A 272 -41.77 -31.28 48.98
N ASP A 273 -42.16 -30.07 49.39
CA ASP A 273 -42.02 -28.84 48.59
C ASP A 273 -40.54 -28.51 48.34
N TYR A 274 -39.69 -28.67 49.36
CA TYR A 274 -38.24 -28.48 49.24
C TYR A 274 -37.61 -29.51 48.30
N ALA A 275 -37.99 -30.79 48.41
CA ALA A 275 -37.50 -31.85 47.52
C ALA A 275 -37.91 -31.59 46.06
N ALA A 276 -39.15 -31.14 45.83
CA ALA A 276 -39.63 -30.76 44.50
C ALA A 276 -38.88 -29.53 43.94
N ALA A 277 -38.66 -28.50 44.75
CA ALA A 277 -37.91 -27.31 44.35
C ALA A 277 -36.44 -27.64 44.04
N GLN A 278 -35.82 -28.54 44.81
CA GLN A 278 -34.45 -29.00 44.55
C GLN A 278 -34.35 -29.74 43.20
N ALA A 279 -35.32 -30.60 42.86
CA ALA A 279 -35.35 -31.27 41.56
C ALA A 279 -35.46 -30.27 40.38
N ILE A 280 -36.18 -29.15 40.56
CA ILE A 280 -36.25 -28.08 39.56
C ILE A 280 -34.89 -27.39 39.41
N ILE A 281 -34.20 -27.08 40.51
CA ILE A 281 -32.85 -26.49 40.48
C ILE A 281 -31.87 -27.40 39.73
N ASP A 282 -31.87 -28.70 40.03
CA ASP A 282 -30.98 -29.67 39.38
C ASP A 282 -31.23 -29.73 37.86
N GLN A 283 -32.50 -29.65 37.43
CA GLN A 283 -32.85 -29.54 36.02
C GLN A 283 -32.36 -28.21 35.40
N LYS A 284 -32.53 -27.08 36.11
CA LYS A 284 -32.07 -25.76 35.61
C LYS A 284 -30.57 -25.62 35.57
N GLN A 285 -29.84 -26.26 36.47
CA GLN A 285 -28.38 -26.38 36.38
C GLN A 285 -27.99 -27.14 35.11
N THR A 286 -28.66 -28.26 34.81
CA THR A 286 -28.40 -29.04 33.59
C THR A 286 -28.69 -28.22 32.31
N ASP A 287 -29.79 -27.45 32.30
CA ASP A 287 -30.13 -26.54 31.20
C ASP A 287 -29.04 -25.45 31.02
N LEU A 288 -28.55 -24.87 32.13
CA LEU A 288 -27.47 -23.87 32.15
C LEU A 288 -26.14 -24.45 31.64
N ASP A 289 -25.73 -25.61 32.14
CA ASP A 289 -24.49 -26.29 31.71
C ASP A 289 -24.54 -26.59 30.21
N THR A 290 -25.70 -27.02 29.70
CA THR A 290 -25.92 -27.23 28.25
C THR A 290 -25.79 -25.94 27.46
N ALA A 291 -26.34 -24.83 27.97
CA ALA A 291 -26.25 -23.53 27.32
C ALA A 291 -24.81 -22.97 27.32
N ILE A 292 -24.07 -23.15 28.42
CA ILE A 292 -22.64 -22.79 28.52
C ILE A 292 -21.84 -23.57 27.47
N ALA A 293 -22.01 -24.89 27.40
CA ALA A 293 -21.31 -25.72 26.41
C ALA A 293 -21.63 -25.32 24.96
N ALA A 294 -22.89 -24.92 24.69
CA ALA A 294 -23.29 -24.42 23.38
C ALA A 294 -22.62 -23.07 23.04
N THR A 295 -22.51 -22.15 24.01
CA THR A 295 -21.76 -20.89 23.83
C THR A 295 -20.28 -21.15 23.57
N GLU A 296 -19.64 -22.03 24.35
CA GLU A 296 -18.23 -22.40 24.16
C GLU A 296 -17.99 -22.98 22.76
N ALA A 297 -18.87 -23.86 22.29
CA ALA A 297 -18.82 -24.40 20.93
C ALA A 297 -18.97 -23.30 19.86
N ALA A 298 -19.87 -22.33 20.07
CA ALA A 298 -20.06 -21.21 19.16
C ALA A 298 -18.85 -20.27 19.11
N ILE A 299 -18.15 -20.06 20.23
CA ILE A 299 -16.89 -19.29 20.29
C ILE A 299 -15.81 -19.98 19.46
N VAL A 300 -15.66 -21.30 19.62
CA VAL A 300 -14.68 -22.08 18.84
C VAL A 300 -14.99 -22.02 17.35
N ALA A 301 -16.27 -22.16 16.97
CA ALA A 301 -16.69 -22.07 15.57
C ALA A 301 -16.45 -20.67 14.97
N THR A 302 -16.71 -19.61 15.73
CA THR A 302 -16.44 -18.22 15.31
C THR A 302 -14.94 -17.99 15.12
N THR A 303 -14.12 -18.51 16.03
CA THR A 303 -12.65 -18.40 15.92
C THR A 303 -12.13 -19.13 14.67
N ALA A 304 -12.66 -20.31 14.36
CA ALA A 304 -12.31 -21.05 13.15
C ALA A 304 -12.75 -20.28 11.88
N ALA A 305 -13.99 -19.78 11.86
CA ALA A 305 -14.50 -19.00 10.73
C ALA A 305 -13.71 -17.70 10.50
N GLN A 306 -13.24 -17.05 11.58
CA GLN A 306 -12.37 -15.89 11.48
C GLN A 306 -11.02 -16.26 10.85
N ALA A 307 -10.41 -17.37 11.26
CA ALA A 307 -9.16 -17.84 10.68
C ALA A 307 -9.30 -18.17 9.18
N ASP A 308 -10.42 -18.79 8.79
CA ASP A 308 -10.73 -19.07 7.38
C ASP A 308 -10.94 -17.78 6.57
N TYR A 309 -11.63 -16.79 7.16
CA TYR A 309 -11.76 -15.46 6.56
C TYR A 309 -10.42 -14.76 6.39
N ASP A 310 -9.56 -14.77 7.41
CA ASP A 310 -8.24 -14.13 7.36
C ASP A 310 -7.34 -14.79 6.29
N ALA A 311 -7.39 -16.12 6.18
CA ALA A 311 -6.68 -16.86 5.14
C ALA A 311 -7.20 -16.52 3.74
N ALA A 312 -8.51 -16.48 3.53
CA ALA A 312 -9.10 -16.11 2.24
C ALA A 312 -8.85 -14.64 1.88
N ALA A 313 -8.87 -13.74 2.86
CA ALA A 313 -8.61 -12.31 2.67
C ALA A 313 -7.16 -12.03 2.27
N ALA A 314 -6.20 -12.83 2.74
CA ALA A 314 -4.78 -12.69 2.38
C ALA A 314 -4.51 -12.93 0.88
N GLU A 315 -5.33 -13.75 0.22
CA GLU A 315 -5.23 -14.06 -1.21
C GLU A 315 -5.92 -13.01 -2.11
N VAL A 316 -6.61 -12.03 -1.53
CA VAL A 316 -7.33 -11.00 -2.28
C VAL A 316 -6.60 -9.66 -2.21
N HIS A 317 -6.02 -9.27 -3.34
CA HIS A 317 -5.34 -7.99 -3.48
C HIS A 317 -6.29 -6.91 -4.00
N TYR A 318 -6.58 -5.91 -3.16
CA TYR A 318 -7.35 -4.75 -3.55
C TYR A 318 -6.47 -3.66 -4.16
N LEU A 319 -6.96 -3.08 -5.25
CA LEU A 319 -6.41 -1.87 -5.85
C LEU A 319 -7.47 -0.76 -5.82
N TYR A 320 -7.01 0.47 -5.99
CA TYR A 320 -7.88 1.62 -6.06
C TYR A 320 -7.71 2.36 -7.38
N VAL A 321 -8.83 2.65 -8.04
CA VAL A 321 -8.89 3.51 -9.22
C VAL A 321 -9.57 4.81 -8.85
N TYR A 322 -9.00 5.91 -9.33
CA TYR A 322 -9.49 7.25 -9.07
C TYR A 322 -9.83 7.92 -10.41
N PRO A 323 -10.97 8.64 -10.49
CA PRO A 323 -11.35 9.34 -11.71
C PRO A 323 -10.33 10.41 -12.08
N GLY A 324 -10.25 10.69 -13.38
CA GLY A 324 -9.39 11.73 -13.92
C GLY A 324 -10.12 13.00 -14.27
N CYS A 325 -9.36 14.04 -14.63
CA CYS A 325 -9.91 15.35 -14.96
C CYS A 325 -9.20 15.90 -16.21
N LEU A 326 -9.96 16.19 -17.27
CA LEU A 326 -9.43 16.79 -18.51
C LEU A 326 -9.08 18.28 -18.35
N LYS A 327 -9.04 18.79 -17.12
CA LYS A 327 -8.63 20.15 -16.76
C LYS A 327 -9.49 21.26 -17.39
N SER A 328 -10.69 20.97 -17.91
CA SER A 328 -11.63 22.01 -18.34
C SER A 328 -12.54 22.45 -17.19
N ILE A 329 -13.16 23.63 -17.30
CA ILE A 329 -14.12 24.09 -16.29
C ILE A 329 -15.36 23.19 -16.20
N LEU A 330 -15.81 22.63 -17.34
CA LEU A 330 -16.94 21.69 -17.39
C LEU A 330 -16.60 20.37 -16.72
N GLU A 331 -15.39 19.85 -16.93
CA GLU A 331 -14.95 18.65 -16.21
C GLU A 331 -14.78 18.92 -14.72
N CYS A 332 -14.28 20.10 -14.34
CA CYS A 332 -14.15 20.49 -12.93
C CYS A 332 -15.52 20.57 -12.22
N ALA A 333 -16.57 20.98 -12.93
CA ALA A 333 -17.94 20.98 -12.42
C ALA A 333 -18.47 19.58 -12.09
N LYS A 334 -18.02 18.51 -12.79
CA LYS A 334 -18.39 17.13 -12.44
C LYS A 334 -17.91 16.72 -11.04
N PHE A 335 -16.85 17.37 -10.56
CA PHE A 335 -16.32 17.18 -9.21
C PHE A 335 -16.90 18.16 -8.18
N ASN A 336 -17.83 19.03 -8.59
CA ASN A 336 -18.34 20.14 -7.78
C ASN A 336 -17.21 21.00 -7.17
N ASN A 337 -16.18 21.32 -7.97
CA ASN A 337 -14.94 21.94 -7.49
C ASN A 337 -14.49 23.17 -8.30
N THR A 338 -15.43 23.84 -8.97
CA THR A 338 -15.15 24.99 -9.85
C THR A 338 -14.54 26.17 -9.12
N ASP A 339 -14.81 26.34 -7.82
CA ASP A 339 -14.26 27.41 -7.00
C ASP A 339 -12.74 27.33 -6.85
N ASN A 340 -12.16 26.13 -6.99
CA ASN A 340 -10.72 25.90 -6.98
C ASN A 340 -10.16 25.71 -8.42
N PHE A 341 -10.89 26.10 -9.45
CA PHE A 341 -10.41 26.03 -10.83
C PHE A 341 -9.35 27.11 -11.08
N MET A 342 -8.10 26.70 -11.33
CA MET A 342 -7.00 27.61 -11.67
C MET A 342 -6.73 27.60 -13.17
N GLY A 343 -7.66 28.15 -13.93
CA GLY A 343 -7.53 28.36 -15.37
C GLY A 343 -8.39 29.54 -15.82
N PHE A 344 -8.25 29.94 -17.07
CA PHE A 344 -8.94 31.09 -17.63
C PHE A 344 -9.78 30.64 -18.83
N PRO A 345 -11.00 30.13 -18.62
CA PRO A 345 -11.78 29.42 -19.65
C PRO A 345 -12.30 30.36 -20.75
N PHE A 346 -12.22 31.67 -20.55
CA PHE A 346 -12.69 32.70 -21.48
C PHE A 346 -11.55 33.49 -22.14
N ILE A 347 -10.29 33.02 -22.06
CA ILE A 347 -9.20 33.62 -22.86
C ILE A 347 -9.58 33.55 -24.35
N PRO A 348 -9.57 34.68 -25.08
CA PRO A 348 -9.83 34.69 -26.52
C PRO A 348 -8.88 33.75 -27.28
N GLU A 349 -9.42 33.00 -28.24
CA GLU A 349 -8.62 32.10 -29.08
C GLU A 349 -7.90 32.87 -30.19
N ASP A 350 -8.53 33.93 -30.69
CA ASP A 350 -7.95 34.83 -31.66
C ASP A 350 -7.05 35.85 -30.98
N ASN A 351 -5.86 36.06 -31.56
CA ASN A 351 -4.98 37.12 -31.11
C ASN A 351 -5.61 38.48 -31.49
N PRO A 352 -5.95 39.33 -30.50
CA PRO A 352 -6.62 40.61 -30.74
C PRO A 352 -5.73 41.62 -31.49
N THR A 353 -4.43 41.35 -31.64
CA THR A 353 -3.49 42.20 -32.37
C THR A 353 -3.34 41.83 -33.85
N THR A 354 -3.75 40.62 -34.26
CA THR A 354 -3.63 40.15 -35.65
C THR A 354 -4.98 39.88 -36.32
N THR A 355 -6.04 39.72 -35.53
CA THR A 355 -7.37 39.37 -36.04
C THR A 355 -8.24 40.61 -36.01
N ARG A 356 -8.67 41.07 -37.19
CA ARG A 356 -9.54 42.24 -37.32
C ARG A 356 -10.91 41.85 -36.77
N ILE A 357 -11.33 42.44 -35.66
CA ILE A 357 -12.70 42.32 -35.16
C ILE A 357 -13.56 43.11 -36.16
N ILE A 358 -14.26 42.39 -37.05
CA ILE A 358 -15.14 42.98 -38.07
C ILE A 358 -16.54 43.17 -37.48
#